data_AF-A0A7C2M1F6-F1
#
_entry.id   AF-A0A7C2M1F6-F1
#
_cell.length_a   1.000
_cell.length_b   1.000
_cell.length_c   1.000
_cell.angle_alpha   90.00
_cell.angle_beta   90.00
_cell.angle_gamma   90.00
#
_symmetry.space_group_name_H-M   'P 1'
#
loop_
_entity.id
_entity.type
_entity.pdbx_description
1 polymer ?
#
loop_
_entity_poly.entity_id
_entity_poly.type
_entity_poly.pdbx_seq_one_letter_code
_entity_poly.pdbx_strand_id
1 'polypeptide(L)'
;AIPGIKSKPIIDILVEVKDIKAVDRYNHKMEELGYKAMGEYGIPKRRFFKKGKNKRTHHIHVFQEGDKEIERHISFKEYLISHPDKGQEYSKLKEKLANKYIYDVESYTNAKGDFIQEIDRKVKLWKEKLRK
;
A
#
# COMPACT_ATOMS: atom_id res chain seq x y z
N ALA A 1 -8.69 -0.95 -6.64
CA ALA A 1 -8.81 -2.27 -5.98
C ALA A 1 -8.29 -3.36 -6.91
N ILE A 2 -8.00 -4.57 -6.39
CA ILE A 2 -7.67 -5.75 -7.19
C ILE A 2 -8.82 -6.77 -7.02
N PRO A 3 -9.54 -7.15 -8.09
CA PRO A 3 -10.65 -8.09 -8.01
C PRO A 3 -10.23 -9.47 -7.50
N GLY A 4 -11.11 -10.15 -6.75
CA GLY A 4 -10.93 -11.55 -6.32
C GLY A 4 -9.88 -11.79 -5.23
N ILE A 5 -9.27 -10.73 -4.68
CA ILE A 5 -8.25 -10.85 -3.63
C ILE A 5 -8.87 -10.68 -2.24
N LYS A 6 -8.63 -11.66 -1.34
CA LYS A 6 -8.95 -11.51 0.07
C LYS A 6 -8.02 -10.51 0.73
N SER A 7 -8.57 -9.59 1.53
CA SER A 7 -7.81 -8.56 2.21
C SER A 7 -8.45 -8.21 3.55
N LYS A 8 -7.68 -7.57 4.44
CA LYS A 8 -8.27 -6.91 5.61
C LYS A 8 -9.23 -5.83 5.10
N PRO A 9 -10.35 -5.54 5.78
CA PRO A 9 -11.33 -4.53 5.36
C PRO A 9 -10.78 -3.11 5.60
N ILE A 10 -9.68 -2.78 4.92
CA ILE A 10 -8.96 -1.50 4.99
C ILE A 10 -8.85 -0.99 3.55
N ILE A 11 -9.28 0.24 3.34
CA ILE A 11 -9.15 0.93 2.06
C ILE A 11 -7.81 1.66 2.04
N ASP A 12 -6.93 1.29 1.11
CA ASP A 12 -5.71 2.03 0.80
C ASP A 12 -5.99 3.06 -0.31
N ILE A 13 -5.70 4.34 -0.03
CA ILE A 13 -5.87 5.48 -0.90
C ILE A 13 -4.49 6.04 -1.23
N LEU A 14 -4.20 6.26 -2.50
CA LEU A 14 -2.98 6.90 -2.98
C LEU A 14 -3.31 8.34 -3.38
N VAL A 15 -2.56 9.31 -2.86
CA VAL A 15 -2.72 10.74 -3.14
C VAL A 15 -1.40 11.30 -3.63
N GLU A 16 -1.45 11.99 -4.76
CA GLU A 16 -0.32 12.73 -5.32
C GLU A 16 -0.51 14.23 -5.06
N VAL A 17 0.56 14.91 -4.63
CA VAL A 17 0.57 16.34 -4.34
C VAL A 17 1.78 17.04 -4.96
N LYS A 18 1.68 18.33 -5.23
CA LYS A 18 2.82 19.12 -5.75
C LYS A 18 3.92 19.38 -4.72
N ASP A 19 3.54 19.55 -3.45
CA ASP A 19 4.47 19.78 -2.33
C ASP A 19 4.08 18.90 -1.15
N ILE A 20 4.94 17.94 -0.81
CA ILE A 20 4.69 17.03 0.30
C ILE A 20 4.77 17.72 1.66
N LYS A 21 5.57 18.77 1.81
CA LYS A 21 5.70 19.50 3.08
C LYS A 21 4.44 20.30 3.39
N ALA A 22 3.74 20.78 2.35
CA ALA A 22 2.46 21.46 2.52
C ALA A 22 1.39 20.58 3.18
N VAL A 23 1.49 19.26 3.08
CA VAL A 23 0.57 18.29 3.67
C VAL A 23 0.60 18.34 5.20
N ASP A 24 1.76 18.64 5.80
CA ASP A 24 1.91 18.71 7.26
C ASP A 24 1.00 19.75 7.92
N ARG A 25 0.62 20.80 7.16
CA ARG A 25 -0.33 21.84 7.61
C ARG A 25 -1.76 21.31 7.81
N TYR A 26 -2.08 20.13 7.27
CA TYR A 26 -3.38 19.51 7.38
C TYR A 26 -3.46 18.43 8.48
N ASN A 27 -2.37 18.15 9.20
CA ASN A 27 -2.33 17.10 10.22
C ASN A 27 -3.47 17.24 11.25
N HIS A 28 -3.67 18.44 11.81
CA HIS A 28 -4.74 18.70 12.78
C HIS A 28 -6.14 18.49 12.18
N LYS A 29 -6.39 18.99 10.96
CA LYS A 29 -7.68 18.78 10.27
C LYS A 29 -7.95 17.30 9.98
N MET A 30 -6.91 16.55 9.65
CA MET A 30 -7.01 15.10 9.45
C MET A 30 -7.34 14.38 10.77
N GLU A 31 -6.77 14.84 11.89
CA GLU A 31 -7.08 14.33 13.24
C GLU A 31 -8.52 14.59 13.66
N GLU A 32 -9.06 15.78 13.38
CA GLU A 32 -10.49 16.09 13.58
C GLU A 32 -11.41 15.13 12.81
N LEU A 33 -10.99 14.68 11.62
CA LEU A 33 -11.69 13.69 10.81
C LEU A 33 -11.47 12.24 11.27
N GLY A 34 -10.72 12.03 12.36
CA GLY A 34 -10.44 10.74 12.98
C GLY A 34 -9.27 9.97 12.37
N TYR A 35 -8.42 10.63 11.57
CA TYR A 35 -7.15 10.06 11.13
C TYR A 35 -6.04 10.30 12.17
N LYS A 36 -4.99 9.50 12.10
CA LYS A 36 -3.73 9.74 12.81
C LYS A 36 -2.63 10.01 11.80
N ALA A 37 -1.93 11.13 11.94
CA ALA A 37 -0.75 11.45 11.14
C ALA A 37 0.44 10.61 11.62
N MET A 38 1.07 9.87 10.72
CA MET A 38 2.17 8.95 11.03
C MET A 38 3.52 9.42 10.47
N GLY A 39 3.56 10.55 9.77
CA GLY A 39 4.73 11.00 9.02
C GLY A 39 5.10 10.02 7.90
N GLU A 40 6.40 9.74 7.75
CA GLU A 40 6.93 8.82 6.73
C GLU A 40 6.61 7.35 7.02
N TYR A 41 6.67 6.96 8.30
CA TYR A 41 6.29 5.63 8.79
C TYR A 41 6.96 4.47 8.02
N GLY A 42 8.28 4.56 7.82
CA GLY A 42 9.09 3.51 7.17
C GLY A 42 9.20 3.62 5.65
N ILE A 43 8.55 4.59 5.01
CA ILE A 43 8.75 4.90 3.59
C ILE A 43 9.21 6.37 3.48
N PRO A 44 10.47 6.63 3.06
CA PRO A 44 10.98 7.99 2.94
C PRO A 44 10.07 8.88 2.09
N LYS A 45 9.96 10.16 2.45
CA LYS A 45 9.17 11.19 1.75
C LYS A 45 7.66 10.94 1.69
N ARG A 46 7.13 9.93 2.36
CA ARG A 46 5.68 9.72 2.47
C ARG A 46 5.05 10.64 3.52
N ARG A 47 3.78 10.97 3.37
CA ARG A 47 2.89 11.27 4.50
C ARG A 47 1.80 10.23 4.59
N PHE A 48 1.69 9.61 5.76
CA PHE A 48 0.79 8.49 5.97
C PHE A 48 -0.26 8.81 7.03
N PHE A 49 -1.53 8.62 6.67
CA PHE A 49 -2.66 8.77 7.58
C PHE A 49 -3.38 7.45 7.77
N LYS A 50 -3.69 7.12 9.02
CA LYS A 50 -4.47 5.91 9.37
C LYS A 50 -5.78 6.32 10.04
N LYS A 51 -6.90 5.74 9.61
CA LYS A 51 -8.21 5.93 10.26
C LYS A 51 -8.68 4.66 10.96
N GLY A 52 -9.35 4.88 12.10
CA GLY A 52 -9.94 3.84 12.91
C GLY A 52 -9.08 3.52 14.13
N LYS A 53 -9.70 3.56 15.32
CA LYS A 53 -9.05 3.29 16.60
C LYS A 53 -8.73 1.79 16.74
N ASN A 54 -9.70 1.01 17.23
CA ASN A 54 -9.55 -0.42 17.49
C ASN A 54 -9.65 -1.28 16.22
N LYS A 55 -10.40 -0.79 15.22
CA LYS A 55 -10.53 -1.41 13.89
C LYS A 55 -10.10 -0.40 12.83
N ARG A 56 -8.98 -0.68 12.17
CA ARG A 56 -8.44 0.15 11.09
C ARG A 56 -9.36 0.01 9.88
N THR A 57 -9.64 1.13 9.21
CA THR A 57 -10.58 1.18 8.08
C THR A 57 -10.00 1.85 6.85
N HIS A 58 -9.14 2.86 7.03
CA HIS A 58 -8.56 3.60 5.90
C HIS A 58 -7.08 3.87 6.13
N HIS A 59 -6.34 3.83 5.04
CA HIS A 59 -4.95 4.19 4.92
C HIS A 59 -4.82 5.20 3.76
N ILE A 60 -4.18 6.34 4.00
CA ILE A 60 -3.90 7.33 2.97
C ILE A 60 -2.40 7.46 2.85
N HIS A 61 -1.87 7.10 1.69
CA HIS A 61 -0.47 7.27 1.31
C HIS A 61 -0.36 8.50 0.42
N VAL A 62 0.31 9.53 0.91
CA VAL A 62 0.54 10.77 0.17
C VAL A 62 1.99 10.86 -0.25
N PHE A 63 2.21 11.16 -1.53
CA PHE A 63 3.54 11.32 -2.12
C PHE A 63 3.59 12.59 -2.98
N GLN A 64 4.79 13.13 -3.15
CA GLN A 64 5.00 14.24 -4.07
C GLN A 64 5.00 13.75 -5.52
N GLU A 65 4.51 14.58 -6.43
CA GLU A 65 4.63 14.37 -7.87
C GLU A 65 6.07 14.00 -8.27
N GLY A 66 6.18 12.97 -9.12
CA GLY A 66 7.46 12.41 -9.55
C GLY A 66 8.11 11.42 -8.57
N ASP A 67 7.51 11.16 -7.40
CA ASP A 67 8.02 10.10 -6.52
C ASP A 67 7.77 8.71 -7.10
N LYS A 68 8.82 7.89 -7.15
CA LYS A 68 8.79 6.53 -7.70
C LYS A 68 7.78 5.61 -7.01
N GLU A 69 7.43 5.89 -5.75
CA GLU A 69 6.46 5.08 -5.02
C GLU A 69 5.06 5.21 -5.64
N ILE A 70 4.71 6.32 -6.28
CA ILE A 70 3.42 6.49 -6.97
C ILE A 70 3.28 5.44 -8.07
N GLU A 71 4.24 5.40 -8.99
CA GLU A 71 4.25 4.44 -10.10
C GLU A 71 4.35 3.02 -9.58
N ARG A 72 5.15 2.76 -8.54
CA ARG A 72 5.26 1.44 -7.92
C ARG A 72 3.91 0.92 -7.41
N HIS A 73 3.13 1.74 -6.70
CA HIS A 73 1.81 1.35 -6.20
C HIS A 73 0.81 1.08 -7.34
N ILE A 74 0.81 1.93 -8.36
CA ILE A 74 -0.07 1.79 -9.52
C ILE A 74 0.29 0.53 -10.29
N SER A 75 1.56 0.37 -10.65
CA SER A 75 2.07 -0.78 -11.40
C SER A 75 1.87 -2.10 -10.67
N PHE A 76 2.08 -2.16 -9.35
CA PHE A 76 1.82 -3.36 -8.55
C PHE A 76 0.34 -3.79 -8.66
N LYS A 77 -0.58 -2.82 -8.54
CA LYS A 77 -2.02 -3.06 -8.71
C LYS A 77 -2.36 -3.54 -10.12
N GLU A 78 -1.88 -2.84 -11.14
CA GLU A 78 -2.14 -3.19 -12.56
C GLU A 78 -1.62 -4.58 -12.92
N TYR A 79 -0.43 -4.93 -12.43
CA TYR A 79 0.17 -6.23 -12.67
C TYR A 79 -0.67 -7.36 -12.09
N LEU A 80 -1.13 -7.23 -10.84
CA LEU A 80 -1.97 -8.25 -10.20
C LEU A 80 -3.39 -8.33 -10.80
N ILE A 81 -3.90 -7.25 -11.38
CA ILE A 81 -5.15 -7.30 -12.16
C ILE A 81 -4.93 -8.07 -13.45
N SER A 82 -3.78 -7.85 -14.12
CA SER A 82 -3.45 -8.49 -15.41
C SER A 82 -2.98 -9.94 -15.26
N HIS A 83 -2.59 -10.37 -14.07
CA HIS A 83 -2.12 -11.72 -13.74
C HIS A 83 -2.92 -12.29 -12.56
N PRO A 84 -4.15 -12.76 -12.79
CA PRO A 84 -5.03 -13.24 -11.73
C PRO A 84 -4.45 -14.40 -10.92
N ASP A 85 -3.58 -15.23 -11.51
CA ASP A 85 -2.84 -16.29 -10.82
C ASP A 85 -1.94 -15.71 -9.71
N LYS A 86 -1.23 -14.61 -9.98
CA LYS A 86 -0.42 -13.89 -8.99
C LYS A 86 -1.28 -13.18 -7.96
N GLY A 87 -2.44 -12.67 -8.36
CA GLY A 87 -3.44 -12.16 -7.42
C GLY A 87 -3.91 -13.23 -6.42
N GLN A 88 -4.17 -14.45 -6.90
CA GLN A 88 -4.57 -15.58 -6.05
C GLN A 88 -3.45 -16.06 -5.13
N GLU A 89 -2.22 -16.16 -5.62
CA GLU A 89 -1.03 -16.45 -4.80
C GLU A 89 -0.91 -15.44 -3.65
N TYR A 90 -1.06 -14.15 -3.97
CA TYR A 90 -1.01 -13.09 -2.95
C TYR A 90 -2.15 -13.20 -1.94
N SER A 91 -3.36 -13.53 -2.41
CA SER A 91 -4.51 -13.76 -1.54
C SER A 91 -4.26 -14.90 -0.55
N LYS A 92 -3.79 -16.05 -1.02
CA LYS A 92 -3.47 -17.22 -0.18
C LYS A 92 -2.37 -16.91 0.83
N LEU A 93 -1.32 -16.20 0.41
CA LEU A 93 -0.26 -15.74 1.30
C LEU A 93 -0.81 -14.89 2.44
N LYS A 94 -1.67 -13.90 2.12
CA LYS A 94 -2.26 -13.02 3.14
C LYS A 94 -3.13 -13.78 4.14
N GLU A 95 -3.89 -14.79 3.70
CA GLU A 95 -4.65 -15.63 4.62
C GLU A 95 -3.74 -16.42 5.56
N LYS A 96 -2.73 -17.10 5.00
CA LYS A 96 -1.74 -17.86 5.78
C LYS A 96 -1.08 -16.98 6.84
N LEU A 97 -0.65 -15.78 6.46
CA LEU A 97 0.01 -14.85 7.35
C LEU A 97 -0.95 -14.26 8.39
N ALA A 98 -2.22 -14.01 8.04
CA ALA A 98 -3.21 -13.53 8.98
C ALA A 98 -3.49 -14.56 10.09
N ASN A 99 -3.51 -15.84 9.74
CA ASN A 99 -3.68 -16.93 10.70
C ASN A 99 -2.42 -17.17 11.55
N LYS A 100 -1.23 -16.95 11.00
CA LYS A 100 0.04 -17.11 11.72
C LYS A 100 0.32 -15.95 12.68
N TYR A 101 0.03 -14.72 12.26
CA TYR A 101 0.38 -13.49 12.98
C TYR A 101 -0.87 -12.71 13.40
N ILE A 102 -1.75 -13.36 14.18
CA ILE A 102 -3.06 -12.81 14.58
C ILE A 102 -2.90 -11.52 15.39
N TYR A 103 -1.94 -11.48 16.32
CA TYR A 103 -1.69 -10.35 17.22
C TYR A 103 -0.45 -9.53 16.86
N ASP A 104 0.27 -9.92 15.81
CA ASP A 104 1.53 -9.30 15.40
C ASP A 104 1.43 -8.71 13.99
N VAL A 105 1.01 -7.46 13.92
CA VAL A 105 0.84 -6.77 12.64
C VAL A 105 2.19 -6.44 11.97
N GLU A 106 3.25 -6.32 12.75
CA GLU A 106 4.58 -6.03 12.24
C GLU A 106 5.14 -7.25 11.51
N SER A 107 5.15 -8.41 12.16
CA SER A 107 5.55 -9.67 11.52
C SER A 107 4.67 -10.02 10.32
N TYR A 108 3.35 -9.77 10.40
CA TYR A 108 2.46 -9.90 9.24
C TYR A 108 2.90 -9.03 8.06
N THR A 109 3.34 -7.79 8.34
CA THR A 109 3.75 -6.84 7.31
C THR A 109 5.08 -7.26 6.69
N ASN A 110 6.06 -7.60 7.54
CA ASN A 110 7.41 -8.00 7.12
C ASN A 110 7.39 -9.31 6.33
N ALA A 111 6.57 -10.29 6.73
CA ALA A 111 6.48 -11.58 6.05
C ALA A 111 5.88 -11.53 4.63
N LYS A 112 5.33 -10.38 4.21
CA LYS A 112 4.92 -10.16 2.80
C LYS A 112 6.05 -9.61 1.93
N GLY A 113 7.17 -9.19 2.54
CA GLY A 113 8.25 -8.47 1.89
C GLY A 113 8.79 -9.19 0.66
N ASP A 114 9.11 -10.48 0.81
CA ASP A 114 9.69 -11.28 -0.28
C ASP A 114 8.76 -11.37 -1.49
N PHE A 115 7.48 -11.64 -1.26
CA PHE A 115 6.47 -11.69 -2.33
C PHE A 115 6.33 -10.33 -3.02
N ILE A 116 6.28 -9.24 -2.25
CA ILE A 116 6.16 -7.88 -2.81
C ILE A 116 7.38 -7.57 -3.68
N GLN A 117 8.59 -7.89 -3.22
CA GLN A 117 9.82 -7.70 -4.00
C GLN A 117 9.84 -8.55 -5.27
N GLU A 118 9.33 -9.78 -5.21
CA GLU A 118 9.21 -10.64 -6.39
C GLU A 118 8.26 -10.03 -7.43
N ILE A 119 7.10 -9.53 -7.00
CA ILE A 119 6.17 -8.85 -7.90
C ILE A 119 6.79 -7.58 -8.47
N ASP A 120 7.50 -6.78 -7.68
CA ASP A 120 8.18 -5.56 -8.16
C ASP A 120 9.18 -5.89 -9.29
N ARG A 121 9.92 -7.01 -9.19
CA ARG A 121 10.80 -7.48 -10.28
C ARG A 121 10.01 -7.90 -11.52
N LYS A 122 8.92 -8.64 -11.34
CA LYS A 122 8.05 -9.09 -12.45
C LYS A 122 7.36 -7.93 -13.17
N VAL A 123 6.90 -6.93 -12.41
CA VAL A 123 6.34 -5.68 -12.91
C VAL A 123 7.32 -4.98 -13.84
N LYS A 124 8.60 -4.88 -13.45
CA LYS A 124 9.64 -4.25 -14.28
C LYS A 124 9.76 -4.94 -15.64
N LEU A 125 9.90 -6.27 -15.66
CA LEU A 125 9.99 -7.06 -16.89
C LEU A 125 8.70 -6.97 -17.73
N TRP A 126 7.54 -6.93 -17.07
CA TRP A 126 6.25 -6.80 -17.74
C TRP A 126 6.10 -5.44 -18.44
N LYS A 127 6.45 -4.33 -17.77
CA LYS A 127 6.43 -2.99 -18.37
C LYS A 127 7.45 -2.85 -19.52
N GLU A 128 8.61 -3.49 -19.43
CA GLU A 128 9.60 -3.53 -20.52
C GLU A 128 9.05 -4.23 -21.77
N LYS A 129 8.27 -5.31 -21.61
CA LYS A 129 7.62 -6.01 -22.73
C LYS A 129 6.51 -5.19 -23.38
N LEU A 130 5.73 -4.43 -22.60
CA LEU A 130 4.65 -3.58 -23.12
C LEU A 130 5.15 -2.35 -23.91
N ARG A 131 6.42 -1.99 -23.76
CA ARG A 131 7.05 -0.86 -24.48
C ARG A 131 7.66 -1.26 -25.83
N LYS A 132 7.67 -2.55 -26.14
CA LYS A 132 8.11 -3.10 -27.43
C LYS A 132 6.89 -3.37 -28.31
#